data_AF-A0A7Z9PQM7-F1
#
_entry.id   AF-A0A7Z9PQM7-F1
#
_cell.length_a   1.000
_cell.length_b   1.000
_cell.length_c   1.000
_cell.angle_alpha   90.00
_cell.angle_beta   90.00
_cell.angle_gamma   90.00
#
_symmetry.space_group_name_H-M   'P 1'
#
loop_
_entity.id
_entity.type
_entity.pdbx_description
1 polymer ?
#
loop_
_entity_poly.entity_id
_entity_poly.type
_entity_poly.pdbx_seq_one_letter_code
_entity_poly.pdbx_strand_id
1 'polypeptide(L)'
;MAEKVAIVRLDALGDTLLSTPAVDALCRELGPDNVMVLVSPGLGSIFGTSPTSREIGPEQSAEEIAQAIDEFGAETVYVFSEKKRALRGAHLSRAGERIGFDPGWTQPLRSLEVKRYLTVRFPIVNSLDSSSRYHEVERYCRLVAKGLSKKSLNGGRLKFFGMERPTEVPKMSAPMGFQWAEKWLQ
;
A
#
# COMPACT_ATOMS: atom_id res chain seq x y z
N MET A 1 -24.37 -2.34 -1.25
CA MET A 1 -23.38 -3.45 -1.25
C MET A 1 -22.12 -2.91 -0.58
N ALA A 2 -21.35 -3.74 0.13
CA ALA A 2 -20.10 -3.29 0.71
C ALA A 2 -19.08 -3.03 -0.41
N GLU A 3 -18.36 -1.90 -0.32
CA GLU A 3 -17.40 -1.51 -1.34
C GLU A 3 -16.21 -2.47 -1.35
N LYS A 4 -15.82 -2.93 -2.54
CA LYS A 4 -14.61 -3.73 -2.74
C LYS A 4 -13.40 -2.89 -3.10
N VAL A 5 -12.28 -3.19 -2.46
CA VAL A 5 -11.01 -2.47 -2.60
C VAL A 5 -9.90 -3.43 -3.03
N ALA A 6 -9.12 -3.03 -4.03
CA ALA A 6 -7.87 -3.69 -4.36
C ALA A 6 -6.67 -2.82 -3.96
N ILE A 7 -5.60 -3.45 -3.50
CA ILE A 7 -4.31 -2.82 -3.21
C ILE A 7 -3.26 -3.43 -4.13
N VAL A 8 -2.46 -2.63 -4.81
CA VAL A 8 -1.36 -3.09 -5.66
C VAL A 8 -0.03 -2.80 -4.98
N ARG A 9 0.62 -3.82 -4.40
CA ARG A 9 1.91 -3.75 -3.69
C ARG A 9 2.90 -4.77 -4.25
N LEU A 10 3.56 -4.39 -5.34
CA LEU A 10 4.46 -5.25 -6.10
C LEU A 10 5.93 -5.02 -5.77
N ASP A 11 6.25 -4.39 -4.64
CA ASP A 11 7.63 -4.02 -4.27
C ASP A 11 8.28 -5.10 -3.40
N ALA A 12 9.34 -4.74 -2.68
CA ALA A 12 10.13 -5.67 -1.89
C ALA A 12 9.38 -6.15 -0.63
N LEU A 13 9.99 -7.10 0.07
CA LEU A 13 9.48 -7.63 1.33
C LEU A 13 9.30 -6.53 2.39
N GLY A 14 10.33 -5.72 2.64
CA GLY A 14 10.30 -4.68 3.68
C GLY A 14 9.15 -3.70 3.45
N ASP A 15 9.11 -3.17 2.23
CA ASP A 15 8.01 -2.42 1.67
C ASP A 15 6.62 -3.04 1.94
N THR A 16 6.46 -4.33 1.66
CA THR A 16 5.19 -5.04 1.84
C THR A 16 4.80 -5.12 3.32
N LEU A 17 5.76 -5.41 4.20
CA LEU A 17 5.56 -5.40 5.66
C LEU A 17 5.09 -4.02 6.15
N LEU A 18 5.68 -2.94 5.66
CA LEU A 18 5.30 -1.57 6.07
C LEU A 18 3.87 -1.19 5.65
N SER A 19 3.30 -1.87 4.66
CA SER A 19 1.91 -1.64 4.23
C SER A 19 0.86 -2.35 5.09
N THR A 20 1.26 -3.36 5.87
CA THR A 20 0.34 -4.21 6.64
C THR A 20 -0.63 -3.45 7.56
N PRO A 21 -0.22 -2.38 8.28
CA PRO A 21 -1.17 -1.68 9.16
C PRO A 21 -2.26 -0.94 8.39
N ALA A 22 -1.95 -0.47 7.17
CA ALA A 22 -2.94 0.18 6.31
C ALA A 22 -3.93 -0.83 5.72
N VAL A 23 -3.46 -2.04 5.41
CA VAL A 23 -4.31 -3.15 4.95
C VAL A 23 -5.24 -3.62 6.08
N ASP A 24 -4.72 -3.78 7.30
CA ASP A 24 -5.52 -4.12 8.50
C ASP A 24 -6.60 -3.07 8.76
N ALA A 25 -6.28 -1.77 8.63
CA ALA A 25 -7.26 -0.71 8.75
C ALA A 25 -8.39 -0.83 7.71
N LEU A 26 -8.08 -1.12 6.44
CA LEU A 26 -9.09 -1.37 5.41
C LEU A 26 -9.96 -2.59 5.73
N CYS A 27 -9.36 -3.68 6.20
CA CYS A 27 -10.08 -4.90 6.54
C CYS A 27 -11.05 -4.70 7.73
N ARG A 28 -10.68 -3.87 8.71
CA ARG A 28 -11.56 -3.52 9.83
C ARG A 28 -12.75 -2.68 9.42
N GLU A 29 -12.55 -1.76 8.48
CA GLU A 29 -13.59 -0.83 8.03
C GLU A 29 -14.54 -1.44 7.00
N LEU A 30 -14.01 -2.27 6.08
CA LEU A 30 -14.78 -2.82 4.96
C LEU A 30 -15.11 -4.31 5.10
N GLY A 31 -14.46 -5.01 6.02
CA GLY A 31 -14.45 -6.46 6.10
C GLY A 31 -13.37 -7.09 5.21
N PRO A 32 -12.70 -8.17 5.66
CA PRO A 32 -11.56 -8.76 4.94
C PRO A 32 -11.92 -9.32 3.55
N ASP A 33 -13.15 -9.79 3.35
CA ASP A 33 -13.63 -10.33 2.06
C ASP A 33 -13.79 -9.26 0.98
N ASN A 34 -13.87 -7.99 1.40
CA ASN A 34 -13.98 -6.84 0.51
C ASN A 34 -12.62 -6.20 0.19
N VAL A 35 -11.53 -6.78 0.68
CA VAL A 35 -10.17 -6.31 0.44
C VAL A 35 -9.39 -7.38 -0.31
N MET A 36 -8.70 -6.99 -1.38
CA MET A 36 -7.75 -7.82 -2.10
C MET A 36 -6.39 -7.12 -2.17
N VAL A 37 -5.30 -7.87 -1.99
CA VAL A 37 -3.93 -7.38 -2.17
C VAL A 37 -3.26 -8.13 -3.33
N LEU A 38 -2.87 -7.39 -4.37
CA LEU A 38 -2.02 -7.86 -5.44
C LEU A 38 -0.55 -7.67 -5.04
N VAL A 39 0.19 -8.77 -4.92
CA VAL A 39 1.54 -8.78 -4.33
C VAL A 39 2.56 -9.49 -5.18
N SER A 40 3.85 -9.23 -4.95
CA SER A 40 4.92 -10.04 -5.55
C SER A 40 4.85 -11.50 -5.06
N PRO A 41 5.35 -12.48 -5.85
CA PRO A 41 5.32 -13.88 -5.47
C PRO A 41 5.95 -14.18 -4.11
N GLY A 42 5.33 -15.06 -3.32
CA GLY A 42 5.75 -15.44 -1.97
C GLY A 42 5.39 -14.43 -0.87
N LEU A 43 5.00 -13.20 -1.23
CA LEU A 43 4.69 -12.15 -0.25
C LEU A 43 3.24 -12.18 0.23
N GLY A 44 2.36 -12.99 -0.37
CA GLY A 44 0.96 -13.12 0.07
C GLY A 44 0.83 -13.61 1.51
N SER A 45 1.75 -14.49 1.93
CA SER A 45 1.81 -15.06 3.28
C SER A 45 1.90 -14.01 4.41
N ILE A 46 2.41 -12.81 4.12
CA ILE A 46 2.50 -11.70 5.08
C ILE A 46 1.12 -11.28 5.61
N PHE A 47 0.10 -11.41 4.78
CA PHE A 47 -1.27 -11.01 5.10
C PHE A 47 -2.09 -12.15 5.73
N GLY A 48 -1.51 -13.34 5.91
CA GLY A 48 -2.20 -14.50 6.46
C GLY A 48 -3.31 -15.02 5.53
N THR A 49 -4.41 -15.50 6.11
CA THR A 49 -5.57 -16.04 5.36
C THR A 49 -6.57 -14.97 4.94
N SER A 50 -6.40 -13.73 5.40
CA SER A 50 -7.34 -12.63 5.16
C SER A 50 -6.60 -11.30 5.34
N PRO A 51 -6.66 -10.37 4.36
CA PRO A 51 -7.50 -10.36 3.15
C PRO A 51 -7.06 -11.34 2.05
N THR A 52 -7.86 -11.44 0.98
CA THR A 52 -7.48 -12.23 -0.19
C THR A 52 -6.19 -11.67 -0.80
N SER A 53 -5.14 -12.48 -0.89
CA SER A 53 -3.91 -12.10 -1.61
C SER A 53 -3.83 -12.83 -2.95
N ARG A 54 -3.49 -12.11 -4.01
CA ARG A 54 -3.18 -12.69 -5.32
C ARG A 54 -1.78 -12.31 -5.74
N GLU A 55 -0.99 -13.31 -6.08
CA GLU A 55 0.40 -13.11 -6.47
C GLU A 55 0.48 -12.72 -7.96
N ILE A 56 1.30 -11.71 -8.24
CA ILE A 56 1.56 -11.17 -9.57
C ILE A 56 3.06 -11.29 -9.86
N GLY A 57 3.41 -12.26 -10.70
CA GLY A 57 4.77 -12.53 -11.15
C GLY A 57 5.42 -11.36 -11.90
N PRO A 58 6.75 -11.32 -12.02
CA PRO A 58 7.47 -10.25 -12.72
C PRO A 58 7.14 -10.17 -14.22
N GLU A 59 6.82 -11.30 -14.86
CA GLU A 59 6.46 -11.36 -16.28
C GLU A 59 5.02 -10.93 -16.56
N GLN A 60 4.18 -10.86 -15.53
CA GLN A 60 2.78 -10.49 -15.71
C GLN A 60 2.65 -9.00 -16.04
N SER A 61 1.81 -8.77 -17.05
CA SER A 61 1.54 -7.50 -17.70
C SER A 61 0.64 -6.58 -16.86
N ALA A 62 0.48 -5.33 -17.31
CA ALA A 62 -0.44 -4.40 -16.68
C ALA A 62 -1.90 -4.83 -16.90
N GLU A 63 -2.18 -5.45 -18.04
CA GLU A 63 -3.47 -5.98 -18.45
C GLU A 63 -3.91 -7.12 -17.52
N GLU A 64 -3.00 -8.01 -17.14
CA GLU A 64 -3.27 -9.07 -16.16
C GLU A 64 -3.53 -8.53 -14.75
N ILE A 65 -2.82 -7.46 -14.36
CA ILE A 65 -3.11 -6.74 -13.10
C ILE A 65 -4.52 -6.14 -13.15
N ALA A 66 -4.88 -5.50 -14.25
CA ALA A 66 -6.20 -4.91 -14.44
C ALA A 66 -7.31 -5.97 -14.42
N GLN A 67 -7.09 -7.09 -15.11
CA GLN A 67 -8.02 -8.22 -15.11
C GLN A 67 -8.23 -8.76 -13.70
N ALA A 68 -7.17 -8.92 -12.91
CA ALA A 68 -7.29 -9.36 -11.53
C ALA A 68 -8.14 -8.41 -10.67
N ILE A 69 -7.96 -7.10 -10.84
CA ILE A 69 -8.75 -6.06 -10.17
C ILE A 69 -10.23 -6.14 -10.58
N ASP A 70 -10.48 -6.30 -11.88
CA ASP A 70 -11.83 -6.36 -12.46
C ASP A 70 -12.57 -7.64 -12.06
N GLU A 71 -11.89 -8.79 -12.04
CA GLU A 71 -12.44 -10.09 -11.59
C GLU A 71 -12.88 -10.05 -10.13
N PHE A 72 -12.12 -9.36 -9.27
CA PHE A 72 -12.51 -9.15 -7.88
C PHE A 72 -13.71 -8.20 -7.76
N GLY A 73 -13.88 -7.30 -8.73
CA GLY A 73 -14.90 -6.27 -8.75
C GLY A 73 -14.55 -5.07 -7.86
N ALA A 74 -13.26 -4.70 -7.77
CA ALA A 74 -12.84 -3.55 -6.97
C ALA A 74 -13.34 -2.24 -7.59
N GLU A 75 -14.01 -1.43 -6.77
CA GLU A 75 -14.44 -0.07 -7.13
C GLU A 75 -13.33 0.96 -6.89
N THR A 76 -12.45 0.66 -5.92
CA THR A 76 -11.31 1.49 -5.55
C THR A 76 -10.02 0.69 -5.57
N VAL A 77 -8.98 1.28 -6.16
CA VAL A 77 -7.64 0.70 -6.22
C VAL A 77 -6.65 1.61 -5.51
N TYR A 78 -5.99 1.10 -4.47
CA TYR A 78 -4.84 1.74 -3.85
C TYR A 78 -3.54 1.24 -4.49
N VAL A 79 -2.78 2.14 -5.10
CA VAL A 79 -1.48 1.84 -5.68
C VAL A 79 -0.41 2.17 -4.65
N PHE A 80 0.04 1.15 -3.93
CA PHE A 80 1.14 1.25 -2.97
C PHE A 80 2.50 0.98 -3.60
N SER A 81 2.55 0.79 -4.93
CA SER A 81 3.78 0.44 -5.63
C SER A 81 4.36 1.55 -6.50
N GLU A 82 5.69 1.58 -6.54
CA GLU A 82 6.44 2.46 -7.40
C GLU A 82 6.54 1.96 -8.84
N LYS A 83 6.23 0.68 -9.07
CA LYS A 83 6.37 0.04 -10.38
C LYS A 83 5.37 0.61 -11.37
N LYS A 84 5.85 0.99 -12.56
CA LYS A 84 5.01 1.51 -13.65
C LYS A 84 3.86 0.58 -14.02
N ARG A 85 4.08 -0.73 -14.00
CA ARG A 85 3.03 -1.73 -14.27
C ARG A 85 1.89 -1.71 -13.26
N ALA A 86 2.17 -1.36 -11.99
CA ALA A 86 1.13 -1.24 -10.97
C ALA A 86 0.21 -0.04 -11.28
N LEU A 87 0.81 1.10 -11.62
CA LEU A 87 0.06 2.30 -12.03
C LEU A 87 -0.75 2.06 -13.31
N ARG A 88 -0.15 1.41 -14.31
CA ARG A 88 -0.82 1.07 -15.57
C ARG A 88 -1.95 0.06 -15.36
N GLY A 89 -1.73 -0.99 -14.57
CA GLY A 89 -2.76 -1.99 -14.31
C GLY A 89 -3.95 -1.40 -13.55
N ALA A 90 -3.70 -0.53 -12.56
CA ALA A 90 -4.76 0.23 -11.94
C ALA A 90 -5.51 1.10 -12.96
N HIS A 91 -4.80 1.81 -13.84
CA HIS A 91 -5.41 2.66 -14.87
C HIS A 91 -6.27 1.90 -15.90
N LEU A 92 -5.85 0.70 -16.28
CA LEU A 92 -6.55 -0.16 -17.23
C LEU A 92 -7.78 -0.85 -16.60
N SER A 93 -7.83 -0.97 -15.28
CA SER A 93 -8.98 -1.52 -14.57
C SER A 93 -10.22 -0.61 -14.68
N ARG A 94 -11.39 -1.18 -14.43
CA ARG A 94 -12.68 -0.48 -14.40
C ARG A 94 -12.96 0.25 -13.09
N ALA A 95 -12.01 0.24 -12.15
CA ALA A 95 -12.17 0.92 -10.87
C ALA A 95 -12.44 2.43 -11.05
N GLY A 96 -13.49 2.92 -10.39
CA GLY A 96 -13.89 4.32 -10.42
C GLY A 96 -12.89 5.23 -9.73
N GLU A 97 -12.24 4.74 -8.67
CA GLU A 97 -11.18 5.45 -7.96
C GLU A 97 -9.86 4.70 -8.01
N ARG A 98 -8.81 5.42 -8.37
CA ARG A 98 -7.40 4.99 -8.36
C ARG A 98 -6.62 5.97 -7.51
N ILE A 99 -6.11 5.48 -6.39
CA ILE A 99 -5.56 6.26 -5.30
C ILE A 99 -4.09 5.92 -5.12
N GLY A 100 -3.23 6.92 -4.95
CA GLY A 100 -1.81 6.67 -4.73
C GLY A 100 -1.01 7.95 -4.48
N PHE A 101 0.30 7.79 -4.39
CA PHE A 101 1.21 8.87 -4.05
C PHE A 101 1.69 9.67 -5.25
N ASP A 102 1.82 10.97 -5.07
CA ASP A 102 2.40 11.92 -6.02
C ASP A 102 3.70 12.48 -5.40
N PRO A 103 4.88 12.14 -5.95
CA PRO A 103 6.16 12.58 -5.40
C PRO A 103 6.45 14.08 -5.64
N GLY A 104 5.55 14.79 -6.32
CA GLY A 104 5.63 16.23 -6.55
C GLY A 104 6.93 16.66 -7.22
N TRP A 105 7.50 17.76 -6.74
CA TRP A 105 8.70 18.38 -7.33
C TRP A 105 9.99 17.59 -7.10
N THR A 106 9.99 16.62 -6.18
CA THR A 106 11.17 15.78 -5.95
C THR A 106 11.40 14.78 -7.07
N GLN A 107 10.34 14.41 -7.81
CA GLN A 107 10.40 13.53 -8.97
C GLN A 107 9.41 14.00 -10.05
N PRO A 108 9.67 15.13 -10.72
CA PRO A 108 8.66 15.82 -11.54
C PRO A 108 8.14 14.99 -12.71
N LEU A 109 9.01 14.22 -13.38
CA LEU A 109 8.61 13.33 -14.47
C LEU A 109 7.68 12.21 -13.99
N ARG A 110 7.95 11.65 -12.81
CA ARG A 110 7.09 10.63 -12.22
C ARG A 110 5.76 11.22 -11.76
N SER A 111 5.76 12.44 -11.25
CA SER A 111 4.54 13.16 -10.91
C SER A 111 3.65 13.39 -12.13
N LEU A 112 4.22 13.72 -13.30
CA LEU A 112 3.46 13.78 -14.56
C LEU A 112 2.89 12.42 -14.96
N GLU A 113 3.66 11.34 -14.82
CA GLU A 113 3.20 9.98 -15.10
C GLU A 113 2.04 9.57 -14.17
N VAL A 114 2.19 9.78 -12.87
CA VAL A 114 1.16 9.50 -11.86
C VAL A 114 -0.12 10.28 -12.13
N LYS A 115 -0.01 11.54 -12.57
CA LYS A 115 -1.17 12.38 -12.91
C LYS A 115 -2.02 11.82 -14.04
N ARG A 116 -1.43 11.05 -14.95
CA ARG A 116 -2.14 10.37 -16.05
C ARG A 116 -2.94 9.16 -15.57
N TYR A 117 -2.42 8.42 -14.58
CA TYR A 117 -2.96 7.13 -14.20
C TYR A 117 -3.91 7.18 -12.99
N LEU A 118 -3.62 8.04 -12.01
CA LEU A 118 -4.39 8.12 -10.77
C LEU A 118 -5.46 9.20 -10.79
N THR A 119 -6.62 8.87 -10.21
CA THR A 119 -7.74 9.81 -10.00
C THR A 119 -7.54 10.66 -8.73
N VAL A 120 -7.00 10.05 -7.67
CA VAL A 120 -6.76 10.70 -6.39
C VAL A 120 -5.29 10.55 -6.06
N ARG A 121 -4.65 11.69 -5.80
CA ARG A 121 -3.21 11.79 -5.63
C ARG A 121 -2.90 12.44 -4.31
N PHE A 122 -1.88 11.91 -3.67
CA PHE A 122 -1.46 12.34 -2.35
C PHE A 122 -0.05 12.86 -2.43
N PRO A 123 0.15 14.17 -2.21
CA PRO A 123 1.49 14.74 -2.27
C PRO A 123 2.32 14.12 -1.14
N ILE A 124 3.37 13.40 -1.53
CA ILE A 124 4.50 13.10 -0.66
C ILE A 124 5.62 14.02 -1.09
N VAL A 125 5.97 14.98 -0.24
CA VAL A 125 7.20 15.73 -0.43
C VAL A 125 8.30 14.93 0.25
N ASN A 126 9.15 14.25 -0.52
CA ASN A 126 10.39 13.69 0.01
C ASN A 126 11.41 14.83 0.17
N SER A 127 11.23 15.70 1.17
CA SER A 127 12.23 16.72 1.49
C SER A 127 13.34 16.12 2.34
N LEU A 128 14.59 16.42 1.99
CA LEU A 128 15.75 16.17 2.85
C LEU A 128 15.74 17.07 4.10
N ASP A 129 14.98 18.17 4.06
CA ASP A 129 14.61 18.89 5.28
C ASP A 129 13.74 17.96 6.15
N SER A 130 14.25 17.70 7.35
CA SER A 130 13.73 16.85 8.43
C SER A 130 12.24 17.04 8.81
N SER A 131 11.53 17.96 8.17
CA SER A 131 10.10 18.22 8.30
C SER A 131 9.20 17.34 7.41
N SER A 132 9.73 16.51 6.50
CA SER A 132 8.95 15.45 5.83
C SER A 132 8.72 14.25 6.77
N ARG A 133 7.97 14.50 7.84
CA ARG A 133 7.95 13.72 9.10
C ARG A 133 7.10 12.44 9.11
N TYR A 134 6.79 11.83 7.98
CA TYR A 134 5.99 10.60 8.01
C TYR A 134 6.82 9.38 7.64
N HIS A 135 6.89 8.44 8.58
CA HIS A 135 7.39 7.09 8.30
C HIS A 135 6.51 6.44 7.24
N GLU A 136 7.04 5.51 6.45
CA GLU A 136 6.33 4.94 5.30
C GLU A 136 4.98 4.29 5.69
N VAL A 137 4.96 3.60 6.83
CA VAL A 137 3.74 3.06 7.46
C VAL A 137 2.66 4.14 7.62
N GLU A 138 3.02 5.30 8.14
CA GLU A 138 2.08 6.41 8.36
C GLU A 138 1.60 7.00 7.04
N ARG A 139 2.44 6.99 6.01
CA ARG A 139 2.06 7.43 4.66
C ARG A 139 0.97 6.52 4.10
N TYR A 140 1.13 5.19 4.17
CA TYR A 140 0.10 4.24 3.74
C TYR A 140 -1.21 4.40 4.53
N CYS A 141 -1.12 4.51 5.85
CA CYS A 141 -2.31 4.66 6.69
C CYS A 141 -3.04 5.99 6.41
N ARG A 142 -2.32 7.08 6.15
CA ARG A 142 -2.93 8.36 5.75
C ARG A 142 -3.56 8.32 4.35
N LEU A 143 -2.95 7.56 3.43
CA LEU A 143 -3.49 7.34 2.09
C LEU A 143 -4.86 6.66 2.17
N VAL A 144 -4.93 5.56 2.92
CA VAL A 144 -6.17 4.84 3.25
C VAL A 144 -7.17 5.76 3.94
N ALA A 145 -6.73 6.46 4.99
CA ALA A 145 -7.60 7.30 5.79
C ALA A 145 -8.35 8.34 4.96
N LYS A 146 -7.66 9.00 4.04
CA LYS A 146 -8.29 10.02 3.21
C LYS A 146 -9.16 9.39 2.11
N GLY A 147 -8.78 8.23 1.57
CA GLY A 147 -9.63 7.47 0.66
C GLY A 147 -10.97 7.10 1.32
N LEU A 148 -10.92 6.58 2.55
CA LEU A 148 -12.11 6.32 3.36
C LEU A 148 -12.87 7.60 3.74
N SER A 149 -12.18 8.68 4.13
CA SER A 149 -12.83 9.93 4.55
C SER A 149 -13.60 10.64 3.44
N LYS A 150 -13.23 10.45 2.17
CA LYS A 150 -14.01 10.98 1.04
C LYS A 150 -15.39 10.33 0.95
N LYS A 151 -15.51 9.10 1.45
CA LYS A 151 -16.74 8.31 1.43
C LYS A 151 -17.49 8.38 2.75
N SER A 152 -16.76 8.57 3.84
CA SER A 152 -17.30 8.93 5.15
C SER A 152 -17.52 10.45 5.25
N LEU A 153 -18.62 10.94 4.68
CA LEU A 153 -19.18 12.24 5.04
C LEU A 153 -19.83 12.23 6.45
N ASN A 154 -19.71 11.13 7.21
CA ASN A 154 -20.18 11.01 8.59
C ASN A 154 -19.05 10.53 9.52
N GLY A 155 -18.21 11.49 9.92
CA GLY A 155 -17.77 11.62 11.31
C GLY A 155 -17.07 10.42 11.95
N GLY A 156 -15.87 10.09 11.49
CA GLY A 156 -14.94 9.26 12.26
C GLY A 156 -13.51 9.68 11.99
N ARG A 157 -12.88 10.44 12.89
CA ARG A 157 -11.41 10.59 12.86
C ARG A 157 -10.82 9.20 13.08
N LEU A 158 -10.12 8.67 12.07
CA LEU A 158 -9.22 7.53 12.29
C LEU A 158 -8.23 7.91 13.40
N LYS A 159 -8.41 7.29 14.57
CA LYS A 159 -7.47 7.40 15.67
C LYS A 159 -6.30 6.50 15.32
N PHE A 160 -5.20 7.13 14.89
CA PHE A 160 -3.91 6.48 14.87
C PHE A 160 -3.55 6.20 16.32
N PHE A 161 -3.64 4.93 16.73
CA PHE A 161 -3.03 4.50 17.99
C PHE A 161 -1.54 4.53 17.76
N GLY A 162 -0.91 5.67 18.02
CA GLY A 162 0.51 5.67 18.32
C GLY A 162 0.66 4.75 19.52
N MET A 163 1.35 3.61 19.36
CA MET A 163 1.83 2.90 20.53
C MET A 163 2.62 3.92 21.35
N GLU A 164 2.20 4.13 22.60
CA GLU A 164 3.07 4.81 23.56
C GLU A 164 4.42 4.11 23.49
N ARG A 165 5.48 4.87 23.25
CA ARG A 165 6.84 4.32 23.29
C ARG A 165 6.96 3.59 24.62
N PRO A 166 7.32 2.29 24.65
CA PRO A 166 7.54 1.61 25.91
C PRO A 166 8.59 2.41 26.69
N THR A 167 8.17 2.97 27.82
CA THR A 167 9.02 3.73 28.75
C THR A 167 9.99 2.83 29.50
N GLU A 168 9.84 1.51 29.37
CA GLU A 168 10.72 0.52 29.93
C GLU A 168 11.54 -0.14 28.83
N VAL A 169 12.86 0.03 28.92
CA VAL A 169 13.84 -0.72 28.13
C VAL A 169 13.71 -2.19 28.55
N PRO A 170 13.23 -3.12 27.71
CA PRO A 170 13.26 -4.52 28.05
C PRO A 170 14.71 -4.96 28.03
N LYS A 171 15.18 -5.58 29.12
CA LYS A 171 16.49 -6.25 29.15
C LYS A 171 16.54 -7.24 27.98
N MET A 172 17.39 -6.95 27.00
CA MET A 172 17.69 -7.84 25.88
C MET A 172 18.22 -9.17 26.40
N SER A 173 17.47 -10.25 26.16
CA SER A 173 18.05 -11.58 25.99
C SER A 173 17.08 -12.47 25.22
N ALA A 174 16.93 -12.19 23.92
CA ALA A 174 16.52 -13.21 22.96
C ALA A 174 17.50 -13.12 21.77
N PRO A 175 18.20 -14.20 21.40
CA PRO A 175 19.09 -14.16 20.25
C PRO A 175 18.25 -14.02 18.98
N MET A 176 18.24 -12.83 18.38
CA MET A 176 17.82 -12.66 16.99
C MET A 176 18.94 -13.19 16.09
N GLY A 177 18.69 -14.33 15.45
CA GLY A 177 19.54 -14.81 14.37
C GLY A 177 19.28 -14.02 13.10
N PHE A 178 20.25 -13.23 12.65
CA PHE A 178 20.28 -12.69 11.29
C PHE A 178 21.04 -13.69 10.41
N GLN A 179 20.37 -14.30 9.45
CA GLN A 179 21.05 -15.04 8.39
C GLN A 179 21.43 -14.07 7.28
N TRP A 180 22.71 -13.75 7.19
CA TRP A 180 23.28 -13.00 6.07
C TRP A 180 23.28 -13.88 4.82
N ALA A 181 22.67 -13.40 3.73
CA ALA A 181 22.84 -14.02 2.41
C ALA A 181 24.06 -13.39 1.72
N GLU A 182 24.98 -14.23 1.23
CA GLU A 182 26.31 -13.88 0.70
C GLU A 182 26.33 -12.91 -0.50
N LYS A 183 25.17 -12.49 -1.03
CA LYS A 183 25.09 -11.66 -2.25
C LYS A 183 25.58 -10.20 -2.10
N TRP A 184 26.03 -9.80 -0.92
CA TRP A 184 26.48 -8.43 -0.60
C TRP A 184 27.95 -8.34 -0.19
N LEU A 185 28.73 -9.41 -0.41
CA LEU A 185 30.16 -9.47 -0.10
C LEU A 185 31.06 -9.52 -1.35
N GLN A 186 30.63 -8.95 -2.47
CA GLN A 186 31.49 -8.71 -3.64
C GLN A 186 31.43 -7.26 -4.08
#